data_AF-A0A843GCX8-F1
#
_entry.id   AF-A0A843GCX8-F1
#
_cell.length_a   1.000
_cell.length_b   1.000
_cell.length_c   1.000
_cell.angle_alpha   90.00
_cell.angle_beta   90.00
_cell.angle_gamma   90.00
#
_symmetry.space_group_name_H-M   'P 1'
#
loop_
_entity.id
_entity.type
_entity.pdbx_description
1 polymer ?
#
loop_
_entity_poly.entity_id
_entity_poly.type
_entity_poly.pdbx_seq_one_letter_code
_entity_poly.pdbx_strand_id
1 'polypeptide(L)' 'MNKNITNKQLAEWLAKGNGEWKHEPSHSEKVYDFYWFDPKDADKRITINEEGQRIVVRKYGDSEWHSPTEDYCFKE' A
#
# COMPACT_ATOMS: atom_id res chain seq x y z
N MET A 1 14.54 6.83 8.66
CA MET A 1 13.08 6.61 8.66
C MET A 1 12.66 6.43 7.23
N ASN A 2 12.14 5.25 6.87
CA ASN A 2 11.65 4.98 5.52
C ASN A 2 10.32 5.71 5.35
N LYS A 3 10.21 6.51 4.29
CA LYS A 3 9.01 7.32 4.08
C LYS A 3 7.93 6.46 3.43
N ASN A 4 6.69 6.56 3.92
CA ASN A 4 5.54 5.92 3.27
C ASN A 4 5.35 6.50 1.87
N ILE A 5 5.03 5.66 0.90
CA ILE A 5 4.76 6.09 -0.48
C ILE A 5 3.45 6.90 -0.56
N THR A 6 3.26 7.62 -1.65
CA THR A 6 2.00 8.33 -1.95
C THR A 6 0.93 7.40 -2.50
N ASN A 7 -0.32 7.86 -2.51
CA ASN A 7 -1.44 7.15 -3.14
C ASN A 7 -1.13 6.82 -4.61
N LYS A 8 -0.61 7.78 -5.36
CA LYS A 8 -0.21 7.59 -6.76
C LYS A 8 0.89 6.55 -6.90
N GLN A 9 1.92 6.61 -6.05
CA GLN A 9 3.02 5.65 -6.07
C GLN A 9 2.56 4.23 -5.76
N LEU A 10 1.62 4.04 -4.81
CA LEU A 10 1.04 2.72 -4.54
C LEU A 10 0.28 2.19 -5.77
N ALA A 11 -0.58 3.01 -6.37
CA ALA A 11 -1.35 2.59 -7.54
C ALA A 11 -0.43 2.22 -8.72
N GLU A 12 0.60 3.00 -9.00
CA GLU A 12 1.60 2.70 -10.03
C GLU A 12 2.40 1.43 -9.73
N TRP A 13 2.74 1.20 -8.46
CA TRP A 13 3.47 0.01 -8.03
C TRP A 13 2.62 -1.26 -8.22
N LEU A 14 1.35 -1.22 -7.83
CA LEU A 14 0.40 -2.31 -8.02
C LEU A 14 0.09 -2.57 -9.50
N ALA A 15 -0.10 -1.51 -10.30
CA ALA A 15 -0.37 -1.62 -11.73
C ALA A 15 0.77 -2.28 -12.53
N LYS A 16 1.99 -2.29 -11.98
CA LYS A 16 3.15 -3.01 -12.55
C LYS A 16 3.18 -4.50 -12.16
N GLY A 17 2.21 -4.97 -11.38
CA GLY A 17 2.14 -6.35 -10.90
C GLY A 17 3.18 -6.66 -9.83
N ASN A 18 3.60 -5.66 -9.04
CA ASN A 18 4.64 -5.88 -8.03
C ASN A 18 4.12 -6.59 -6.76
N GLY A 19 2.81 -6.59 -6.53
CA GLY A 19 2.23 -7.24 -5.35
C GLY A 19 0.79 -6.88 -5.11
N GLU A 20 0.39 -6.96 -3.84
CA GLU A 20 -0.99 -6.82 -3.38
C GLU A 20 -1.06 -6.09 -2.04
N TRP A 21 -2.25 -5.62 -1.67
CA TRP A 21 -2.46 -4.80 -0.48
C TRP A 21 -3.76 -5.15 0.26
N LYS A 22 -3.82 -4.78 1.55
CA LYS A 22 -5.03 -4.85 2.38
C LYS A 22 -5.01 -3.81 3.50
N HIS A 23 -6.14 -3.67 4.20
CA HIS A 23 -6.22 -2.92 5.46
C HIS A 23 -5.86 -3.79 6.67
N GLU A 24 -5.18 -3.20 7.66
CA GLU A 24 -4.92 -3.80 8.97
C GLU A 24 -5.14 -2.81 10.13
N PRO A 25 -5.81 -3.19 11.22
CA PRO A 25 -6.65 -4.39 11.32
C PRO A 25 -7.83 -4.27 10.36
N SER A 26 -8.27 -5.40 9.82
CA SER A 26 -9.49 -5.46 9.01
C SER A 26 -10.21 -6.76 9.35
N HIS A 27 -11.53 -6.69 9.51
CA HIS A 27 -12.37 -7.88 9.65
C HIS A 27 -12.62 -8.57 8.29
N SER A 28 -12.12 -7.99 7.21
CA SER A 28 -12.22 -8.51 5.86
C SER A 28 -10.87 -9.13 5.46
N GLU A 29 -10.88 -10.43 5.15
CA GLU A 29 -9.73 -11.16 4.58
C GLU A 29 -9.47 -10.82 3.10
N LYS A 30 -10.16 -9.80 2.56
CA LYS A 30 -9.96 -9.36 1.17
C LYS A 30 -8.58 -8.75 0.99
N VAL A 31 -7.96 -9.20 -0.09
CA VAL A 31 -6.70 -8.71 -0.62
C VAL A 31 -6.97 -8.15 -2.01
N TYR A 32 -6.28 -7.08 -2.36
CA TYR A 32 -6.48 -6.34 -3.60
C TYR A 32 -5.16 -6.18 -4.36
N ASP A 33 -5.23 -6.27 -5.67
CA ASP A 33 -4.13 -6.08 -6.62
C ASP A 33 -4.20 -4.74 -7.36
N PHE A 34 -5.24 -3.93 -7.11
CA PHE A 34 -5.38 -2.56 -7.61
C PHE A 34 -5.71 -1.60 -6.48
N TYR A 35 -5.32 -0.33 -6.63
CA TYR A 35 -5.59 0.72 -5.65
C TYR A 35 -6.24 1.93 -6.31
N TRP A 36 -7.34 2.39 -5.73
CA TRP A 36 -8.06 3.58 -6.17
C TRP A 36 -7.95 4.67 -5.12
N PHE A 37 -7.83 5.92 -5.58
CA PHE A 37 -7.73 7.10 -4.74
C PHE A 37 -8.39 8.29 -5.45
N ASP A 38 -8.84 9.28 -4.68
CA ASP A 38 -9.28 10.56 -5.23
C ASP A 38 -8.08 11.29 -5.85
N PRO A 39 -8.10 11.71 -7.13
CA PRO A 39 -6.97 12.38 -7.77
C PRO A 39 -6.40 13.58 -7.00
N LYS A 40 -7.21 14.28 -6.18
CA LYS A 40 -6.73 15.39 -5.33
C LYS A 40 -5.75 14.92 -4.23
N ASP A 41 -5.78 13.63 -3.90
CA ASP A 41 -4.97 13.00 -2.86
C ASP A 41 -3.78 12.23 -3.44
N ALA A 42 -3.52 12.34 -4.75
CA ALA A 42 -2.45 11.63 -5.46
C ALA A 42 -1.09 11.70 -4.75
N ASP A 43 -0.71 12.90 -4.30
CA ASP A 43 0.59 13.19 -3.68
C ASP A 43 0.56 13.08 -2.15
N LYS A 44 -0.60 12.77 -1.54
CA LYS A 44 -0.67 12.48 -0.11
C LYS A 44 -0.02 11.14 0.18
N ARG A 45 0.80 11.10 1.23
CA ARG A 45 1.41 9.86 1.72
C ARG A 45 0.36 8.98 2.37
N ILE A 46 0.53 7.68 2.24
CA ILE A 46 -0.32 6.70 2.91
C ILE A 46 -0.16 6.85 4.42
N THR A 47 -1.29 7.02 5.11
CA THR A 47 -1.39 7.15 6.56
C THR A 47 -2.45 6.19 7.10
N ILE A 48 -2.50 6.10 8.43
CA ILE A 48 -3.58 5.43 9.14
C ILE A 48 -4.87 6.22 8.91
N ASN A 49 -5.99 5.54 8.65
CA ASN A 49 -7.29 6.17 8.50
C ASN A 49 -7.94 6.49 9.88
N GLU A 50 -9.10 7.13 9.88
CA GLU A 50 -9.81 7.53 11.10
C GLU A 50 -10.23 6.33 11.97
N GLU A 51 -10.38 5.16 11.37
CA GLU A 51 -10.72 3.90 12.06
C GLU A 51 -9.48 3.19 12.65
N GLY A 52 -8.30 3.81 12.57
CA GLY A 52 -7.05 3.21 13.06
C GLY A 52 -6.48 2.13 12.14
N GLN A 53 -7.01 1.98 10.93
CA GLN A 53 -6.55 1.00 9.95
C GLN A 53 -5.43 1.58 9.10
N ARG A 54 -4.38 0.80 8.88
CA ARG A 54 -3.28 1.10 7.96
C ARG A 54 -3.42 0.27 6.69
N ILE A 55 -2.90 0.80 5.59
CA ILE A 55 -2.62 -0.01 4.40
C ILE A 55 -1.30 -0.76 4.64
N VAL A 56 -1.32 -2.06 4.37
CA VAL A 56 -0.11 -2.88 4.27
C VAL A 56 -0.06 -3.50 2.88
N VAL A 57 1.16 -3.76 2.41
CA VAL A 57 1.46 -4.33 1.10
C VAL A 57 2.36 -5.54 1.25
N ARG A 58 2.36 -6.41 0.25
CA ARG A 58 3.40 -7.43 0.09
C ARG A 58 3.71 -7.67 -1.38
N LYS A 59 4.96 -7.99 -1.68
CA LYS A 59 5.38 -8.45 -3.01
C LYS A 59 4.81 -9.85 -3.29
N TYR A 60 4.58 -10.21 -4.54
CA TYR A 60 4.20 -11.59 -4.86
C TYR A 60 5.30 -12.57 -4.44
N GLY A 61 4.91 -13.63 -3.73
CA GLY A 61 5.83 -14.61 -3.15
C GLY A 61 6.37 -14.24 -1.76
N ASP A 62 6.12 -13.02 -1.28
CA ASP A 62 6.36 -12.63 0.11
C ASP A 62 5.18 -13.09 0.96
N SER A 63 5.46 -13.82 2.05
CA SER A 63 4.41 -14.25 2.99
C SER A 63 4.05 -13.18 4.01
N GLU A 64 4.92 -12.18 4.21
CA GLU A 64 4.77 -11.16 5.23
C GLU A 64 4.13 -9.87 4.68
N TRP A 65 3.40 -9.17 5.54
CA TRP A 65 2.79 -7.89 5.22
C TRP A 65 3.65 -6.75 5.78
N HIS A 66 3.94 -5.76 4.94
CA HIS A 66 4.82 -4.66 5.26
C HIS A 66 4.14 -3.30 5.11
N SER A 67 4.68 -2.31 5.81
CA SER A 67 4.31 -0.91 5.56
C SER A 67 4.74 -0.50 4.13
N PRO A 68 3.89 0.23 3.38
CA PRO A 68 4.17 0.65 2.01
C PRO A 68 5.18 1.80 2.01
N THR A 69 6.45 1.48 2.17
CA THR A 69 7.55 2.43 2.19
C THR A 69 8.29 2.46 0.87
N GLU A 70 8.96 3.59 0.58
CA GLU A 70 9.82 3.73 -0.61
C GLU A 70 10.86 2.60 -0.68
N ASP A 71 11.42 2.20 0.47
CA ASP A 71 12.38 1.11 0.57
C ASP A 71 11.78 -0.25 0.20
N TYR A 72 10.63 -0.61 0.77
CA TYR A 72 10.02 -1.91 0.45
C TYR A 72 9.56 -1.98 -1.02
N CYS A 73 8.97 -0.90 -1.52
CA CYS A 73 8.30 -0.91 -2.82
C CYS A 73 9.26 -0.65 -3.99
N PHE A 74 10.33 0.13 -3.78
CA PHE A 74 11.17 0.64 -4.88
C PHE A 74 12.67 0.36 -4.72
N LYS A 75 13.15 -0.14 -3.58
CA LYS A 75 14.51 -0.69 -3.52
C LYS A 75 14.50 -2.16 -3.93
N GLU A 76 15.57 -2.54 -4.62
CA GLU A 76 15.87 -3.91 -5.04
C GLU A 76 16.13 -4.81 -3.82
#